data_AF-G9QPY9-F1
#
_entry.id   AF-G9QPY9-F1
#
_cell.length_a   1.000
_cell.length_b   1.000
_cell.length_c   1.000
_cell.angle_alpha   90.00
_cell.angle_beta   90.00
_cell.angle_gamma   90.00
#
_symmetry.space_group_name_H-M   'P 1'
#
loop_
_entity.id
_entity.type
_entity.pdbx_description
1 polymer ?
#
loop_
_entity_poly.entity_id
_entity_poly.type
_entity_poly.pdbx_seq_one_letter_code
_entity_poly.pdbx_strand_id
1 'polypeptide(L)' 'MENQCKKIKEKIVDFKRFGCTLTALSVFLYLGVVLPVEGKTEIQTNMLMAGTMVLIIGSALFFYKAQKYHVQLTEYEEDD' A
#
# COMPACT_ATOMS: atom_id res chain seq x y z
N MET A 1 -23.44 4.45 -18.08
CA MET A 1 -23.23 4.21 -16.65
C MET A 1 -22.32 2.99 -16.42
N GLU A 2 -22.67 1.79 -16.93
CA GLU A 2 -21.91 0.53 -16.74
C GLU A 2 -20.39 0.60 -16.96
N ASN A 3 -19.92 1.20 -18.05
CA ASN A 3 -18.48 1.25 -18.36
C ASN A 3 -17.66 2.11 -17.38
N GLN A 4 -18.29 3.04 -16.66
CA GLN A 4 -17.60 3.88 -15.67
C GLN A 4 -17.46 3.14 -14.33
N CYS A 5 -18.52 2.47 -13.86
CA CYS A 5 -18.45 1.62 -12.67
C CYS A 5 -17.42 0.49 -12.82
N LYS A 6 -17.36 -0.15 -13.99
CA LYS A 6 -16.37 -1.21 -14.25
C LYS A 6 -14.92 -0.70 -14.15
N LYS A 7 -14.63 0.48 -14.70
CA LYS A 7 -13.30 1.12 -14.61
C LYS A 7 -12.93 1.52 -13.18
N ILE A 8 -13.90 1.95 -12.38
CA ILE A 8 -13.67 2.31 -10.97
C ILE A 8 -13.41 1.03 -10.15
N LYS A 9 -14.16 -0.06 -10.38
CA LYS A 9 -13.90 -1.38 -9.77
C LYS A 9 -12.48 -1.88 -10.06
N GLU A 10 -12.06 -1.84 -11.32
CA GLU A 10 -10.70 -2.24 -11.72
C GLU A 10 -9.63 -1.40 -11.01
N LYS A 11 -9.81 -0.08 -10.94
CA LYS A 11 -8.88 0.81 -10.21
C LYS A 11 -8.80 0.48 -8.71
N ILE A 12 -9.91 0.14 -8.06
CA ILE A 12 -9.92 -0.25 -6.64
C ILE A 12 -9.09 -1.52 -6.43
N VAL A 13 -9.27 -2.51 -7.30
CA VAL A 13 -8.51 -3.77 -7.25
C VAL A 13 -7.02 -3.51 -7.41
N ASP A 14 -6.64 -2.63 -8.34
CA ASP A 14 -5.25 -2.23 -8.54
C ASP A 14 -4.68 -1.56 -7.28
N PHE A 15 -5.37 -0.56 -6.72
CA PHE A 15 -4.89 0.13 -5.51
C PHE A 15 -4.77 -0.81 -4.31
N LYS A 16 -5.69 -1.76 -4.13
CA LYS A 16 -5.58 -2.82 -3.11
C LYS A 16 -4.36 -3.71 -3.34
N ARG A 17 -4.10 -4.13 -4.59
CA ARG A 17 -2.92 -4.93 -4.95
C ARG A 17 -1.62 -4.18 -4.68
N PHE A 18 -1.53 -2.90 -5.03
CA PHE A 18 -0.38 -2.06 -4.73
C PHE A 18 -0.16 -1.89 -3.23
N GLY A 19 -1.22 -1.61 -2.45
CA GLY A 19 -1.13 -1.54 -0.99
C GLY A 19 -0.65 -2.85 -0.38
N CYS A 20 -1.19 -3.99 -0.80
CA CYS A 20 -0.76 -5.30 -0.32
C CYS A 20 0.71 -5.59 -0.65
N THR A 21 1.14 -5.28 -1.88
CA THR A 21 2.53 -5.49 -2.32
C THR A 21 3.50 -4.60 -1.56
N LEU A 22 3.18 -3.31 -1.36
CA LEU A 22 3.99 -2.38 -0.57
C LEU A 22 4.08 -2.81 0.90
N THR A 23 3.00 -3.34 1.46
CA THR A 23 2.99 -3.90 2.81
C THR A 23 3.90 -5.11 2.92
N ALA A 24 3.78 -6.07 2.01
CA ALA A 24 4.63 -7.26 1.99
C ALA A 24 6.11 -6.85 1.84
N LEU A 25 6.42 -5.93 0.92
CA LEU A 25 7.76 -5.40 0.74
C LEU A 25 8.29 -4.72 2.01
N SER A 26 7.46 -3.96 2.72
CA SER A 26 7.86 -3.32 3.98
C SER A 26 8.20 -4.35 5.07
N VAL A 27 7.46 -5.47 5.15
CA VAL A 27 7.76 -6.55 6.09
C VAL A 27 9.12 -7.18 5.76
N PHE A 28 9.39 -7.47 4.48
CA PHE A 28 10.71 -7.97 4.07
C PHE A 28 11.85 -6.98 4.37
N LEU A 29 11.63 -5.69 4.12
CA LEU A 29 12.62 -4.65 4.42
C LEU A 29 12.88 -4.55 5.93
N TYR A 30 11.84 -4.69 6.75
CA TYR A 30 11.93 -4.71 8.21
C TYR A 30 12.70 -5.93 8.73
N LEU A 31 12.54 -7.11 8.12
CA LEU A 31 13.40 -8.27 8.43
C LEU A 31 14.87 -7.93 8.19
N GLY A 32 15.15 -7.17 7.11
CA GLY A 32 16.46 -6.61 6.83
C GLY A 32 16.97 -5.63 7.89
N VAL A 33 16.10 -4.99 8.70
CA VAL A 33 16.47 -4.16 9.86
C VAL A 33 16.78 -5.02 11.08
N VAL A 34 15.91 -5.99 11.38
CA VAL A 34 15.97 -6.82 12.60
C VAL A 34 17.12 -7.84 12.56
N LEU A 35 17.46 -8.36 11.39
CA LEU A 35 18.55 -9.35 11.28
C LEU A 35 19.90 -8.70 11.63
N PRO A 36 20.64 -9.24 12.62
CA PRO A 36 21.99 -8.80 12.92
C PRO A 36 22.91 -9.29 11.79
N VAL A 37 23.57 -8.34 11.11
CA VAL A 37 24.55 -8.64 10.07
C VAL A 37 25.87 -8.06 10.53
N GLU A 38 26.93 -8.85 10.52
CA GLU A 38 28.27 -8.36 10.85
C GLU A 38 28.69 -7.27 9.85
N GLY A 39 29.19 -6.13 10.36
CA GLY A 39 29.56 -4.97 9.53
C GLY A 39 28.40 -4.02 9.18
N LYS A 40 27.20 -4.25 9.71
CA LYS A 40 26.04 -3.36 9.50
C LYS A 40 26.21 -2.05 10.27
N THR A 41 26.39 -0.95 9.54
CA THR A 41 26.52 0.37 10.15
C THR A 41 25.18 0.91 10.63
N GLU A 42 25.20 1.76 11.65
CA GLU A 42 23.99 2.44 12.15
C GLU A 42 23.26 3.21 11.04
N ILE A 43 24.02 3.76 10.09
CA ILE A 43 23.50 4.46 8.91
C ILE A 43 22.67 3.53 8.02
N GLN A 44 23.14 2.31 7.73
CA GLN A 44 22.38 1.35 6.93
C GLN A 44 21.08 0.96 7.63
N THR A 45 21.13 0.69 8.94
CA THR A 45 19.96 0.35 9.74
C THR A 45 18.94 1.49 9.76
N ASN A 46 19.38 2.73 9.94
CA ASN A 46 18.51 3.91 9.89
C ASN A 46 17.90 4.12 8.50
N MET A 47 18.67 3.88 7.42
CA MET A 47 18.18 4.00 6.06
C MET A 47 17.11 2.95 5.73
N LEU A 48 17.36 1.69 6.13
CA LEU A 48 16.37 0.61 6.01
C LEU A 48 15.11 0.94 6.82
N MET A 49 15.25 1.38 8.07
CA MET A 49 14.12 1.75 8.93
C MET A 49 13.29 2.88 8.33
N ALA A 50 13.94 3.94 7.82
CA ALA A 50 13.27 5.04 7.13
C ALA A 50 12.55 4.57 5.87
N GLY A 51 13.18 3.70 5.06
CA GLY A 51 12.56 3.10 3.89
C GLY A 51 11.32 2.28 4.26
N THR A 52 11.40 1.51 5.33
CA THR A 52 10.27 0.72 5.85
C THR A 52 9.09 1.62 6.22
N MET A 53 9.37 2.71 6.94
CA MET A 53 8.37 3.70 7.36
C MET A 53 7.67 4.33 6.14
N VAL A 54 8.42 4.73 5.12
CA VAL A 54 7.88 5.31 3.88
C VAL A 54 7.00 4.30 3.15
N LEU A 55 7.40 3.03 3.06
CA LEU A 55 6.61 1.98 2.41
C LEU A 55 5.30 1.70 3.14
N ILE A 56 5.31 1.70 4.48
CA ILE A 56 4.10 1.52 5.30
C ILE A 56 3.14 2.71 5.11
N ILE A 57 3.65 3.95 5.19
CA ILE A 57 2.84 5.15 4.97
C ILE A 57 2.26 5.14 3.55
N GLY A 58 3.08 4.83 2.54
CA GLY A 58 2.64 4.71 1.16
C GLY A 58 1.55 3.66 0.97
N SER A 59 1.72 2.48 1.58
CA SER A 59 0.72 1.42 1.59
C SER A 59 -0.61 1.88 2.21
N ALA A 60 -0.56 2.52 3.37
CA ALA A 60 -1.74 3.03 4.07
C ALA A 60 -2.50 4.06 3.20
N LEU A 61 -1.79 4.96 2.52
CA LEU A 61 -2.39 5.92 1.59
C LEU A 61 -3.06 5.24 0.40
N PHE A 62 -2.47 4.18 -0.15
CA PHE A 62 -3.07 3.40 -1.23
C PHE A 62 -4.32 2.65 -0.78
N PHE A 63 -4.31 2.05 0.41
CA PHE A 63 -5.51 1.42 0.98
C PHE A 63 -6.61 2.43 1.27
N TYR A 64 -6.27 3.60 1.81
CA TYR A 64 -7.24 4.67 2.05
C TYR A 64 -7.88 5.16 0.74
N LYS A 65 -7.08 5.37 -0.31
CA LYS A 65 -7.61 5.71 -1.64
C LYS A 65 -8.52 4.61 -2.18
N ALA A 66 -8.10 3.33 -2.10
CA ALA A 66 -8.90 2.21 -2.57
C ALA A 66 -10.26 2.13 -1.85
N GLN A 67 -10.28 2.35 -0.54
CA GLN A 67 -11.50 2.38 0.26
C GLN A 67 -12.40 3.56 -0.11
N LYS A 68 -11.83 4.76 -0.32
CA LYS A 68 -12.59 5.92 -0.78
C LYS A 68 -13.26 5.69 -2.13
N TYR A 69 -12.54 5.10 -3.09
CA TYR A 69 -13.12 4.75 -4.40
C TYR A 69 -14.20 3.68 -4.28
N HIS A 70 -14.05 2.71 -3.36
CA HIS A 70 -15.06 1.69 -3.12
C HIS A 70 -16.36 2.28 -2.56
N VAL A 71 -16.27 3.22 -1.62
CA VAL A 71 -17.45 3.92 -1.07
C VAL A 71 -18.17 4.71 -2.17
N GLN A 72 -17.44 5.50 -2.96
CA GLN A 72 -18.03 6.27 -4.07
C GLN A 72 -18.74 5.38 -5.08
N LEU A 73 -18.14 4.24 -5.42
CA LEU A 73 -18.74 3.27 -6.32
C LEU A 73 -20.03 2.66 -5.75
N THR A 74 -20.08 2.40 -4.44
CA THR A 74 -21.27 1.84 -3.78
C THR A 74 -22.41 2.85 -3.79
N GLU A 75 -22.11 4.13 -3.52
CA GLU A 75 -23.10 5.23 -3.62
C GLU A 75 -23.66 5.36 -5.06
N TYR A 76 -22.82 5.24 -6.09
CA TYR A 76 -23.28 5.24 -7.48
C TYR A 76 -24.13 4.02 -7.86
N GLU A 77 -23.96 2.88 -7.18
CA GLU A 77 -24.77 1.67 -7.42
C GLU A 77 -26.10 1.68 -6.63
N GLU A 78 -26.22 2.51 -5.59
CA GLU A 78 -27.45 2.66 -4.78
C GLU A 78 -28.40 3.77 -5.28
N ASP A 79 -27.89 4.74 -6.06
CA ASP A 79 -28.66 5.87 -6.65
C ASP A 79 -29.22 5.58 -8.08
N ASP A 80 -28.92 4.42 -8.68
CA ASP A 80 -29.49 3.90 -9.95
C ASP A 80 -30.60 2.85 -9.68
#